data_AF-A0A7Y2L454-F1
#
_entry.id   AF-A0A7Y2L454-F1
#
_cell.length_a   1.000
_cell.length_b   1.000
_cell.length_c   1.000
_cell.angle_alpha   90.00
_cell.angle_beta   90.00
_cell.angle_gamma   90.00
#
_symmetry.space_group_name_H-M   'P 1'
#
loop_
_entity.id
_entity.type
_entity.pdbx_description
1 polymer ?
#
loop_
_entity_poly.entity_id
_entity_poly.type
_entity_poly.pdbx_seq_one_letter_code
_entity_poly.pdbx_strand_id
1 'polypeptide(L)'
;MTHAPLSTTEFEAALRAKGAYYHIYHPYQVAMYEGRATREQIQGWVANRFYYQVNIPLKDAAILANCPDREVRREWIQRMLDHDGAPGEDGGIEAWLRLGQAVGLDPEQLRSQELVLPGVRFAVDAYVNFARRASWEEAASSSLTE
;
A
#
# COMPACT_ATOMS: atom_id res chain seq x y z
N MET A 1 -22.63 28.69 -5.92
CA MET A 1 -22.84 28.57 -4.47
C MET A 1 -21.47 28.44 -3.83
N THR A 2 -21.08 29.37 -2.97
CA THR A 2 -19.83 29.26 -2.21
C THR A 2 -20.04 28.22 -1.12
N HIS A 3 -19.49 27.02 -1.30
CA HIS A 3 -19.48 26.00 -0.26
C HIS A 3 -18.57 26.49 0.88
N ALA A 4 -19.13 26.67 2.07
CA ALA A 4 -18.32 26.93 3.26
C ALA A 4 -17.38 25.74 3.50
N PRO A 5 -16.12 25.96 3.93
CA PRO A 5 -15.23 24.88 4.32
C PRO A 5 -15.85 24.04 5.45
N LEU A 6 -15.67 22.73 5.40
CA LEU A 6 -16.09 21.82 6.46
C LEU A 6 -15.27 22.09 7.74
N SER A 7 -15.89 21.90 8.90
CA SER A 7 -15.13 21.78 10.15
C SER A 7 -14.25 20.53 10.12
N THR A 8 -13.24 20.46 10.99
CA THR A 8 -12.34 19.29 11.09
C THR A 8 -13.11 17.99 11.28
N THR A 9 -14.12 17.97 12.15
CA THR A 9 -14.95 16.78 12.41
C THR A 9 -15.79 16.39 11.20
N GLU A 10 -16.38 17.36 10.50
CA GLU A 10 -17.15 17.08 9.28
C GLU A 10 -16.24 16.60 8.15
N PHE A 11 -15.02 17.15 8.04
CA PHE A 11 -14.04 16.73 7.06
C PHE A 11 -13.55 15.30 7.32
N GLU A 12 -13.23 14.95 8.57
CA GLU A 12 -12.87 13.59 8.94
C GLU A 12 -14.02 12.61 8.64
N ALA A 13 -15.26 12.97 8.99
CA ALA A 13 -16.43 12.15 8.69
C ALA A 13 -16.59 11.94 7.17
N ALA A 14 -16.36 12.98 6.37
CA ALA A 14 -16.40 12.90 4.91
C ALA A 14 -15.29 11.99 4.33
N LEU A 15 -14.08 12.01 4.92
CA LEU A 15 -13.00 11.11 4.56
C LEU A 15 -13.37 9.65 4.90
N ARG A 16 -13.82 9.39 6.13
CA ARG A 16 -14.24 8.04 6.56
C ARG A 16 -15.40 7.48 5.74
N ALA A 17 -16.31 8.33 5.27
CA ALA A 17 -17.39 7.93 4.39
C ALA A 17 -16.89 7.33 3.05
N LYS A 18 -15.67 7.65 2.61
CA LYS A 18 -15.05 7.00 1.44
C LYS A 18 -14.70 5.54 1.69
N GLY A 19 -14.68 5.08 2.95
CA GLY A 19 -14.54 3.67 3.30
C GLY A 19 -15.59 2.76 2.65
N ALA A 20 -16.76 3.31 2.27
CA ALA A 20 -17.77 2.59 1.49
C ALA A 20 -17.27 2.07 0.12
N TYR A 21 -16.16 2.61 -0.39
CA TYR A 21 -15.54 2.20 -1.66
C TYR A 21 -14.28 1.36 -1.45
N TYR A 22 -13.97 0.97 -0.21
CA TYR A 22 -12.74 0.25 0.09
C TYR A 22 -12.74 -1.16 -0.50
N HIS A 23 -11.55 -1.70 -0.77
CA HIS A 23 -11.39 -2.97 -1.49
C HIS A 23 -11.94 -4.20 -0.76
N ILE A 24 -12.36 -4.05 0.50
CA ILE A 24 -12.97 -5.12 1.29
C ILE A 24 -14.26 -5.63 0.65
N TYR A 25 -14.94 -4.77 -0.11
CA TYR A 25 -16.17 -5.09 -0.83
C TYR A 25 -15.92 -5.65 -2.24
N HIS A 26 -14.67 -5.72 -2.71
CA HIS A 26 -14.37 -6.25 -4.04
C HIS A 26 -14.66 -7.76 -4.09
N PRO A 27 -15.30 -8.31 -5.16
CA PRO A 27 -15.67 -9.72 -5.23
C PRO A 27 -14.52 -10.70 -4.99
N TYR A 28 -13.30 -10.32 -5.38
CA TYR A 28 -12.09 -11.11 -5.14
C TYR A 28 -11.78 -11.24 -3.63
N GLN A 29 -11.86 -10.14 -2.88
CA GLN A 29 -11.64 -10.14 -1.42
C GLN A 29 -12.73 -10.93 -0.70
N VAL A 30 -13.99 -10.74 -1.11
CA VAL A 30 -15.13 -11.50 -0.58
C VAL A 30 -14.96 -13.00 -0.82
N ALA A 31 -14.56 -13.41 -2.03
CA ALA A 31 -14.33 -14.83 -2.34
C ALA A 31 -13.20 -15.45 -1.51
N MET A 32 -12.11 -14.72 -1.25
CA MET A 32 -11.05 -15.20 -0.34
C MET A 32 -11.57 -15.32 1.10
N TYR A 33 -12.27 -14.30 1.61
CA TYR A 33 -12.81 -14.29 2.96
C TYR A 33 -13.82 -15.43 3.22
N GLU A 34 -14.69 -15.70 2.24
CA GLU A 34 -15.69 -16.76 2.32
C GLU A 34 -15.13 -18.17 2.03
N GLY A 35 -13.83 -18.32 1.80
CA GLY A 35 -13.19 -19.61 1.50
C GLY A 35 -13.55 -20.18 0.12
N ARG A 36 -14.05 -19.34 -0.80
CA ARG A 36 -14.43 -19.73 -2.17
C ARG A 36 -13.29 -19.57 -3.18
N ALA A 37 -12.20 -18.89 -2.81
CA ALA A 37 -11.03 -18.74 -3.66
C ALA A 37 -10.25 -20.07 -3.77
N THR A 38 -9.85 -20.40 -4.99
CA THR A 38 -8.95 -21.52 -5.26
C THR A 38 -7.54 -21.21 -4.77
N ARG A 39 -6.71 -22.25 -4.62
CA ARG A 39 -5.29 -22.08 -4.28
C ARG A 39 -4.55 -21.19 -5.27
N GLU A 40 -4.77 -21.38 -6.57
CA GLU A 40 -4.14 -20.58 -7.62
C GLU A 40 -4.53 -19.10 -7.51
N GLN A 41 -5.79 -18.79 -7.18
CA GLN A 41 -6.22 -17.42 -6.93
C GLN A 41 -5.50 -16.82 -5.71
N ILE A 42 -5.43 -17.54 -4.59
CA ILE A 42 -4.73 -17.05 -3.39
C ILE A 42 -3.24 -16.79 -3.70
N GLN A 43 -2.58 -17.71 -4.39
CA GLN A 43 -1.19 -17.55 -4.82
C GLN A 43 -1.02 -16.35 -5.76
N GLY A 44 -1.89 -16.19 -6.75
CA GLY A 44 -1.90 -15.04 -7.65
C GLY A 44 -2.07 -13.71 -6.91
N TRP A 45 -2.96 -13.66 -5.91
CA TRP A 45 -3.14 -12.49 -5.05
C TRP A 45 -1.88 -12.18 -4.24
N VAL A 46 -1.28 -13.18 -3.58
CA VAL A 46 -0.05 -12.99 -2.78
C VAL A 46 1.10 -12.48 -3.65
N ALA A 47 1.31 -13.08 -4.83
CA ALA A 47 2.38 -12.70 -5.75
C ALA A 47 2.19 -11.28 -6.29
N ASN A 48 0.96 -10.89 -6.64
CA ASN A 48 0.67 -9.56 -7.16
C ASN A 48 0.70 -8.48 -6.09
N ARG A 49 0.21 -8.77 -4.88
CA ARG A 49 0.24 -7.83 -3.76
C ARG A 49 1.64 -7.65 -3.19
N PHE A 50 2.55 -8.60 -3.36
CA PHE A 50 3.96 -8.40 -3.04
C PHE A 50 4.54 -7.18 -3.77
N TYR A 51 4.15 -6.95 -5.04
CA TYR A 51 4.56 -5.75 -5.79
C TYR A 51 4.09 -4.45 -5.12
N TYR A 52 2.87 -4.45 -4.57
CA TYR A 52 2.39 -3.31 -3.77
C TYR A 52 3.25 -3.12 -2.52
N GLN A 53 3.54 -4.20 -1.78
CA GLN A 53 4.32 -4.13 -0.53
C GLN A 53 5.74 -3.56 -0.73
N VAL A 54 6.45 -3.98 -1.78
CA VAL A 54 7.81 -3.50 -2.06
C VAL A 54 7.83 -2.06 -2.59
N ASN A 55 6.70 -1.55 -3.07
CA ASN A 55 6.59 -0.17 -3.56
C ASN A 55 6.11 0.82 -2.49
N ILE A 56 5.58 0.36 -1.35
CA ILE A 56 5.24 1.25 -0.22
C ILE A 56 6.44 2.08 0.25
N PRO A 57 7.62 1.50 0.59
CA PRO A 57 8.77 2.30 1.02
C PRO A 57 9.29 3.23 -0.08
N LEU A 58 9.14 2.87 -1.36
CA LEU A 58 9.49 3.76 -2.48
C LEU A 58 8.54 4.97 -2.59
N LYS A 59 7.24 4.74 -2.37
CA LYS A 59 6.23 5.80 -2.27
C LYS A 59 6.50 6.70 -1.07
N ASP A 60 6.82 6.13 0.10
CA ASP A 60 7.10 6.89 1.32
C ASP A 60 8.42 7.68 1.23
N ALA A 61 9.45 7.14 0.59
CA ALA A 61 10.67 7.88 0.28
C ALA A 61 10.41 9.09 -0.62
N ALA A 62 9.48 8.98 -1.58
CA ALA A 62 9.09 10.10 -2.44
C ALA A 62 8.40 11.22 -1.64
N ILE A 63 7.54 10.86 -0.67
CA ILE A 63 6.91 11.81 0.26
C ILE A 63 7.98 12.52 1.09
N LEU A 64 8.92 11.76 1.66
CA LEU A 64 10.04 12.31 2.45
C LEU A 64 10.89 13.28 1.62
N ALA A 65 11.17 12.96 0.36
CA ALA A 65 11.95 13.82 -0.53
C ALA A 65 11.25 15.16 -0.83
N ASN A 66 9.92 15.18 -0.85
CA ASN A 66 9.12 16.38 -1.11
C ASN A 66 8.78 17.18 0.17
N CYS A 67 9.05 16.64 1.36
CA CYS A 67 8.68 17.24 2.64
C CYS A 67 9.84 18.08 3.25
N PRO A 68 9.75 19.42 3.30
CA PRO A 68 10.79 20.25 3.91
C PRO A 68 10.78 20.19 5.45
N ASP A 69 9.67 19.79 6.07
CA ASP A 69 9.52 19.73 7.53
C ASP A 69 10.26 18.53 8.13
N ARG A 70 11.24 18.83 8.98
CA ARG A 70 12.09 17.82 9.61
C ARG A 70 11.35 16.95 10.64
N GLU A 71 10.41 17.51 11.39
CA GLU A 71 9.71 16.74 12.42
C GLU A 71 8.73 15.77 11.78
N VAL A 72 8.03 16.19 10.71
CA VAL A 72 7.21 15.28 9.91
C VAL A 72 8.05 14.15 9.32
N ARG A 73 9.23 14.44 8.74
CA ARG A 73 10.11 13.41 8.18
C ARG A 73 10.59 12.39 9.23
N ARG A 74 10.80 12.82 10.47
CA ARG A 74 11.22 11.94 11.57
C ARG A 74 10.14 10.94 11.97
N GLU A 75 8.87 11.32 11.86
CA GLU A 75 7.76 10.40 12.09
C GLU A 75 7.55 9.49 10.87
N TRP A 76 7.59 10.07 9.65
CA TRP A 76 7.29 9.34 8.43
C TRP A 76 8.31 8.25 8.07
N ILE A 77 9.59 8.40 8.48
CA ILE A 77 10.62 7.39 8.24
C ILE A 77 10.31 6.04 8.89
N GLN A 78 9.53 6.02 9.98
CA GLN A 78 9.13 4.77 10.65
C GLN A 78 8.42 3.82 9.67
N ARG A 79 7.59 4.35 8.76
CA ARG A 79 6.88 3.54 7.75
C ARG A 79 7.84 2.76 6.85
N MET A 80 8.98 3.35 6.50
CA MET A 80 10.01 2.65 5.72
C MET A 80 10.67 1.55 6.55
N LEU A 81 11.00 1.83 7.81
CA LEU A 81 11.59 0.84 8.73
C LEU A 81 10.63 -0.34 8.97
N ASP A 82 9.33 -0.08 9.09
CA ASP A 82 8.33 -1.13 9.27
C ASP A 82 8.26 -2.07 8.05
N HIS A 83 8.51 -1.54 6.84
CA HIS A 83 8.49 -2.31 5.60
C HIS A 83 9.82 -3.01 5.28
N ASP A 84 10.93 -2.27 5.35
CA ASP A 84 12.27 -2.74 4.96
C ASP A 84 13.00 -3.45 6.10
N GLY A 85 12.63 -3.17 7.35
CA GLY A 85 13.35 -3.58 8.55
C GLY A 85 14.43 -2.57 8.95
N ALA A 86 14.61 -2.37 10.26
CA ALA A 86 15.80 -1.71 10.79
C ALA A 86 17.01 -2.67 10.73
N PRO A 87 18.25 -2.20 10.92
CA PRO A 87 19.42 -3.09 10.98
C PRO A 87 19.24 -4.21 12.01
N GLY A 88 19.21 -5.46 11.53
CA GLY A 88 18.96 -6.65 12.36
C GLY A 88 17.49 -7.08 12.46
N GLU A 89 16.58 -6.41 11.76
CA GLU A 89 15.16 -6.74 11.67
C GLU A 89 14.77 -7.04 10.22
N ASP A 90 13.82 -7.94 10.03
CA ASP A 90 13.41 -8.42 8.71
C ASP A 90 12.42 -7.48 7.98
N GLY A 91 11.60 -6.74 8.72
CA GLY A 91 10.55 -5.87 8.15
C GLY A 91 9.32 -6.61 7.56
N GLY A 92 8.36 -5.82 7.12
CA GLY A 92 7.08 -6.28 6.56
C GLY A 92 7.20 -6.94 5.18
N ILE A 93 8.22 -6.60 4.38
CA ILE A 93 8.47 -7.22 3.08
C ILE A 93 8.87 -8.69 3.25
N GLU A 94 9.76 -9.01 4.19
CA GLU A 94 10.12 -10.39 4.51
C GLU A 94 8.95 -11.15 5.15
N ALA A 95 8.11 -10.48 5.96
CA ALA A 95 6.87 -11.10 6.43
C ALA A 95 5.93 -11.49 5.27
N TRP A 96 5.85 -10.68 4.21
CA TRP A 96 5.08 -11.02 3.01
C TRP A 96 5.69 -12.19 2.22
N LEU A 97 7.02 -12.30 2.21
CA LEU A 97 7.69 -13.43 1.58
C LEU A 97 7.42 -14.75 2.30
N ARG A 98 7.38 -14.72 3.64
CA ARG A 98 6.95 -15.87 4.45
C ARG A 98 5.48 -16.25 4.16
N LEU A 99 4.60 -15.26 3.92
CA LEU A 99 3.24 -15.54 3.44
C LEU A 99 3.25 -16.23 2.07
N GLY A 100 4.10 -15.79 1.15
CA GLY A 100 4.35 -16.44 -0.13
C GLY A 100 4.72 -17.91 0.00
N GLN A 101 5.71 -18.21 0.84
CA GLN A 101 6.12 -19.59 1.15
C GLN A 101 4.97 -20.41 1.74
N ALA A 102 4.20 -19.83 2.66
CA ALA A 102 3.09 -20.50 3.33
C ALA A 102 1.97 -20.93 2.34
N VAL A 103 1.76 -20.17 1.25
CA VAL A 103 0.82 -20.55 0.19
C VAL A 103 1.46 -21.44 -0.90
N GLY A 104 2.75 -21.74 -0.77
CA GLY A 104 3.52 -22.63 -1.65
C GLY A 104 4.09 -21.95 -2.89
N LEU A 105 4.43 -20.67 -2.81
CA LEU A 105 5.21 -19.96 -3.83
C LEU A 105 6.71 -20.01 -3.50
N ASP A 106 7.53 -20.00 -4.54
CA ASP A 106 8.98 -19.83 -4.42
C ASP A 106 9.31 -18.36 -4.08
N PRO A 107 10.09 -18.08 -3.01
CA PRO A 107 10.58 -16.74 -2.69
C PRO A 107 11.28 -16.02 -3.84
N GLU A 108 12.01 -16.76 -4.69
CA GLU A 108 12.71 -16.17 -5.84
C GLU A 108 11.73 -15.76 -6.93
N GLN A 109 10.64 -16.52 -7.10
CA GLN A 109 9.56 -16.14 -8.02
C GLN A 109 8.87 -14.85 -7.58
N LEU A 110 8.61 -14.68 -6.28
CA LEU A 110 8.09 -13.42 -5.72
C LEU A 110 9.06 -12.25 -5.96
N ARG A 111 10.35 -12.45 -5.68
CA ARG A 111 11.41 -11.44 -5.89
C ARG A 111 11.55 -11.05 -7.35
N SER A 112 11.45 -12.00 -8.28
CA SER A 112 11.52 -11.75 -9.72
C SER A 112 10.35 -10.90 -10.25
N GLN A 113 9.22 -10.90 -9.55
CA GLN A 113 7.99 -10.22 -9.93
C GLN A 113 7.42 -10.68 -11.29
N GLU A 114 7.81 -11.86 -11.79
CA GLU A 114 7.36 -12.37 -13.10
C GLU A 114 5.85 -12.63 -13.17
N LEU A 115 5.22 -12.91 -12.03
CA LEU A 115 3.77 -13.15 -11.91
C LEU A 115 2.96 -11.85 -11.77
N VAL A 116 3.60 -10.68 -11.72
CA VAL A 116 2.91 -9.41 -11.54
C VAL A 116 2.20 -9.00 -12.82
N LEU A 117 0.88 -8.92 -12.75
CA LEU A 117 0.03 -8.55 -13.87
C LEU A 117 0.29 -7.09 -14.28
N PRO A 118 0.28 -6.77 -15.58
CA PRO A 118 0.48 -5.41 -16.06
C PRO A 118 -0.49 -4.38 -15.46
N GLY A 119 -1.76 -4.77 -15.24
CA GLY A 119 -2.76 -3.90 -14.62
C GLY A 119 -2.45 -3.60 -13.15
N VAL A 120 -1.93 -4.58 -12.40
CA VAL A 120 -1.46 -4.39 -11.02
C VAL A 120 -0.26 -3.45 -11.02
N ARG A 121 0.73 -3.72 -11.88
CA ARG A 121 1.93 -2.88 -12.00
C ARG A 121 1.56 -1.43 -12.31
N PHE A 122 0.71 -1.20 -13.30
CA PHE A 122 0.25 0.14 -13.66
C PHE A 122 -0.42 0.86 -12.48
N ALA A 123 -1.32 0.19 -11.77
CA ALA A 123 -2.04 0.79 -10.65
C ALA A 123 -1.11 1.14 -9.47
N VAL A 124 -0.18 0.25 -9.13
CA VAL A 124 0.82 0.49 -8.07
C VAL A 124 1.80 1.60 -8.47
N ASP A 125 2.30 1.57 -9.71
CA ASP A 125 3.24 2.58 -10.21
C ASP A 125 2.58 3.97 -10.26
N ALA A 126 1.28 4.04 -10.57
CA ALA A 126 0.53 5.29 -10.52
C ALA A 126 0.54 5.90 -9.10
N TYR A 127 0.48 5.07 -8.06
CA TYR A 127 0.54 5.54 -6.68
C TYR A 127 1.91 6.14 -6.33
N VAL A 128 3.00 5.44 -6.66
CA VAL A 128 4.36 5.95 -6.48
C VAL A 128 4.59 7.23 -7.29
N ASN A 129 4.11 7.27 -8.54
CA ASN A 129 4.25 8.43 -9.41
C ASN A 129 3.44 9.64 -8.96
N PHE A 130 2.29 9.43 -8.34
CA PHE A 130 1.52 10.49 -7.68
C PHE A 130 2.35 11.09 -6.54
N ALA A 131 2.86 10.26 -5.62
CA ALA A 131 3.66 10.72 -4.48
C ALA A 131 4.94 11.47 -4.89
N ARG A 132 5.55 11.10 -6.01
CA ARG A 132 6.72 11.81 -6.58
C ARG A 132 6.41 13.23 -7.05
N ARG A 133 5.19 13.50 -7.51
CA ARG A 133 4.86 14.73 -8.25
C ARG A 133 3.91 15.68 -7.50
N ALA A 134 3.07 15.15 -6.62
CA ALA A 134 2.16 15.94 -5.80
C ALA A 134 2.90 16.67 -4.67
N SER A 135 2.19 17.57 -3.97
CA SER A 135 2.71 18.11 -2.71
C SER A 135 2.86 17.00 -1.68
N TRP A 136 3.75 17.18 -0.69
CA TRP A 136 3.96 16.15 0.33
C TRP A 136 2.70 15.94 1.17
N GLU A 137 1.87 16.96 1.38
CA GLU A 137 0.59 16.88 2.11
C GLU A 137 -0.44 16.04 1.35
N GLU A 138 -0.60 16.27 0.04
CA GLU A 138 -1.51 15.48 -0.81
C GLU A 138 -1.04 14.03 -0.89
N ALA A 139 0.25 13.83 -1.10
CA ALA A 139 0.87 12.50 -1.17
C ALA A 139 0.76 11.76 0.16
N ALA A 140 1.01 12.41 1.30
CA ALA A 140 0.81 11.84 2.63
C ALA A 140 -0.67 11.51 2.88
N SER A 141 -1.58 12.43 2.56
CA SER A 141 -3.03 12.25 2.79
C SER A 141 -3.63 11.09 1.97
N SER A 142 -2.99 10.70 0.87
CA SER A 142 -3.41 9.53 0.11
C SER A 142 -3.24 8.20 0.87
N SER A 143 -2.50 8.18 1.99
CA SER A 143 -2.39 6.99 2.85
C SER A 143 -3.61 6.76 3.74
N LEU A 144 -4.57 7.69 3.80
CA LEU A 144 -5.75 7.63 4.67
C LEU A 144 -6.79 6.55 4.27
N THR A 145 -6.39 5.60 3.44
CA THR A 145 -7.09 4.31 3.32
C THR A 145 -6.75 3.35 4.45
N GLU A 146 -5.66 3.60 5.20
CA GLU A 146 -5.29 2.93 6.46
C GLU A 146 -6.24 3.33 7.60
#